data_AF-A0A0Q2QIN1-F1
#
_entry.id   AF-A0A0Q2QIN1-F1
#
_cell.length_a   1.000
_cell.length_b   1.000
_cell.length_c   1.000
_cell.angle_alpha   90.00
_cell.angle_beta   90.00
_cell.angle_gamma   90.00
#
_symmetry.space_group_name_H-M   'P 1'
#
loop_
_entity.id
_entity.type
_entity.pdbx_description
1 polymer ?
#
loop_
_entity_poly.entity_id
_entity_poly.type
_entity_poly.pdbx_seq_one_letter_code
_entity_poly.pdbx_strand_id
1 'polypeptide(L)'
;MGWNRTPVRDEQWRAPVHWTKQGQALEQDRAAGGRHHRVVRDSARALGRVVLQRRNRRLYAELRWQTNNKQYSQYLCEVSAKNRTANLAAAWRHAHSNGLTESPPPARDAT
;
A
#
# COMPACT_ATOMS: atom_id res chain seq x y z
N MET A 1 15.35 28.05 -11.58
CA MET A 1 14.18 27.37 -12.17
C MET A 1 13.43 26.58 -11.09
N GLY A 2 12.14 26.90 -10.90
CA GLY A 2 11.06 26.01 -10.47
C GLY A 2 11.15 25.22 -9.16
N TRP A 3 11.01 25.87 -8.00
CA TRP A 3 10.62 25.15 -6.78
C TRP A 3 9.13 24.76 -6.87
N ASN A 4 8.81 23.52 -7.23
CA ASN A 4 7.45 23.00 -7.10
C ASN A 4 7.13 22.80 -5.60
N ARG A 5 6.66 23.89 -4.97
CA ARG A 5 6.28 24.01 -3.56
C ARG A 5 4.85 23.56 -3.31
N THR A 6 4.33 22.53 -3.95
CA THR A 6 2.98 22.08 -3.64
C THR A 6 3.02 21.29 -2.33
N PRO A 7 2.38 21.77 -1.23
CA PRO A 7 2.31 20.99 -0.01
C PRO A 7 1.49 19.71 -0.27
N VAL A 8 1.86 18.63 0.42
CA VAL A 8 1.09 17.39 0.38
C VAL A 8 -0.33 17.69 0.88
N ARG A 9 -1.32 17.46 0.03
CA ARG A 9 -2.73 17.66 0.33
C ARG A 9 -3.26 16.46 1.10
N ASP A 10 -4.23 16.70 1.97
CA ASP A 10 -4.81 15.63 2.78
C ASP A 10 -5.46 14.53 1.92
N GLU A 11 -6.03 14.88 0.77
CA GLU A 11 -6.57 13.94 -0.24
C GLU A 11 -5.56 12.89 -0.73
N GLN A 12 -4.25 13.17 -0.62
CA GLN A 12 -3.19 12.28 -1.10
C GLN A 12 -2.87 11.16 -0.12
N TRP A 13 -3.26 11.27 1.16
CA TRP A 13 -2.83 10.31 2.18
C TRP A 13 -3.81 10.11 3.33
N ARG A 14 -4.65 11.10 3.65
CA ARG A 14 -5.53 11.05 4.81
C ARG A 14 -6.67 10.05 4.56
N ALA A 15 -6.90 9.21 5.55
CA ALA A 15 -8.08 8.36 5.65
C ALA A 15 -9.36 9.22 5.80
N PRO A 16 -10.48 8.89 5.15
CA PRO A 16 -11.78 9.51 5.44
C PRO A 16 -12.15 9.43 6.95
N VAL A 17 -12.81 10.46 7.47
CA VAL A 17 -13.12 10.62 8.92
C VAL A 17 -14.15 9.60 9.43
N HIS A 18 -15.03 9.08 8.57
CA HIS A 18 -16.09 8.11 8.94
C HIS A 18 -15.83 6.71 8.36
N TRP A 19 -14.59 6.24 8.44
CA TRP A 19 -14.21 5.01 7.77
C TRP A 19 -14.49 3.75 8.58
N THR A 20 -15.25 2.83 8.01
CA THR A 20 -15.46 1.50 8.60
C THR A 20 -14.25 0.60 8.36
N LYS A 21 -14.02 -0.38 9.25
CA LYS A 21 -12.98 -1.40 9.07
C LYS A 21 -13.11 -2.14 7.72
N GLN A 22 -14.35 -2.38 7.29
CA GLN A 22 -14.65 -3.00 5.99
C GLN A 22 -14.26 -2.10 4.82
N GLY A 23 -14.55 -0.80 4.89
CA GLY A 23 -14.16 0.16 3.86
C GLY A 23 -12.64 0.27 3.70
N GLN A 24 -11.91 0.23 4.81
CA GLN A 24 -10.44 0.19 4.79
C GLN A 24 -9.91 -1.09 4.16
N ALA A 25 -10.47 -2.25 4.51
CA ALA A 25 -10.07 -3.53 3.92
C ALA A 25 -10.29 -3.53 2.39
N LEU A 26 -11.47 -3.06 1.94
CA LEU A 26 -11.82 -3.01 0.53
C LEU A 26 -10.93 -2.03 -0.27
N GLU A 27 -10.56 -0.88 0.31
CA GLU A 27 -9.60 0.04 -0.31
C GLU A 27 -8.25 -0.65 -0.53
N GLN A 28 -7.74 -1.35 0.49
CA GLN A 28 -6.48 -2.08 0.40
C GLN A 28 -6.57 -3.22 -0.61
N ASP A 29 -7.67 -3.97 -0.64
CA ASP A 29 -7.89 -5.04 -1.61
C ASP A 29 -7.89 -4.48 -3.03
N ARG A 30 -8.63 -3.40 -3.28
CA ARG A 30 -8.66 -2.72 -4.60
C ARG A 30 -7.29 -2.20 -5.00
N ALA A 31 -6.56 -1.57 -4.08
CA ALA A 31 -5.24 -1.02 -4.35
C ALA A 31 -4.17 -2.10 -4.56
N ALA A 32 -4.29 -3.25 -3.89
CA ALA A 32 -3.41 -4.41 -4.07
C ALA A 32 -3.73 -5.22 -5.34
N GLY A 33 -4.91 -5.01 -5.93
CA GLY A 33 -5.44 -5.81 -7.03
C GLY A 33 -6.14 -7.10 -6.59
N GLY A 34 -6.48 -7.22 -5.30
CA GLY A 34 -7.18 -8.36 -4.71
C GLY A 34 -6.72 -8.65 -3.28
N ARG A 35 -7.56 -9.35 -2.50
CA ARG A 35 -7.22 -9.74 -1.12
C ARG A 35 -6.02 -10.68 -1.04
N HIS A 36 -5.88 -11.62 -1.98
CA HIS A 36 -4.76 -12.56 -2.03
C HIS A 36 -3.42 -11.84 -2.24
N HIS A 37 -3.43 -10.73 -2.98
CA HIS A 37 -2.23 -9.94 -3.24
C HIS A 37 -1.73 -9.20 -1.99
N ARG A 38 -2.51 -9.19 -0.90
CA ARG A 38 -2.08 -8.59 0.36
C ARG A 38 -1.30 -9.55 1.24
N VAL A 39 -1.22 -10.83 0.89
CA VAL A 39 -0.52 -11.82 1.71
C VAL A 39 0.99 -11.59 1.60
N VAL A 40 1.66 -11.37 2.73
CA VAL A 40 3.10 -11.12 2.80
C VAL A 40 3.85 -12.45 2.78
N ARG A 41 4.77 -12.63 1.82
CA ARG A 41 5.44 -13.91 1.53
C ARG A 41 6.35 -14.38 2.67
N ASP A 42 7.06 -13.45 3.32
CA ASP A 42 8.02 -13.72 4.40
C ASP A 42 7.35 -13.97 5.77
N SER A 43 6.01 -13.95 5.80
CA SER A 43 5.24 -14.15 7.03
C SER A 43 4.43 -15.43 6.96
N ALA A 44 3.90 -15.90 8.09
CA ALA A 44 2.93 -17.00 8.15
C ALA A 44 1.58 -16.61 7.50
N ARG A 45 1.61 -16.28 6.20
CA ARG A 45 0.52 -15.77 5.36
C ARG A 45 -0.24 -14.61 6.00
N ALA A 46 0.49 -13.69 6.65
CA ALA A 46 -0.11 -12.52 7.26
C ALA A 46 -0.64 -11.56 6.19
N LEU A 47 -1.79 -10.95 6.48
CA LEU A 47 -2.34 -9.89 5.63
C LEU A 47 -1.60 -8.59 5.90
N GLY A 48 -0.95 -8.09 4.85
CA GLY A 48 -0.35 -6.77 4.79
C GLY A 48 -1.40 -5.67 4.60
N ARG A 49 -1.01 -4.48 5.03
CA ARG A 49 -1.65 -3.20 4.70
C ARG A 49 -0.58 -2.19 4.32
N VAL A 50 -0.82 -1.39 3.29
CA VAL A 50 0.01 -0.21 3.03
C VAL A 50 -0.47 0.95 3.88
N VAL A 51 0.45 1.57 4.61
CA VAL A 51 0.25 2.79 5.35
C VAL A 51 0.98 3.92 4.63
N LEU A 52 0.26 5.02 4.37
CA LEU A 52 0.86 6.24 3.86
C LEU A 52 1.15 7.17 5.02
N GLN A 53 2.40 7.61 5.13
CA GLN A 53 2.85 8.52 6.16
C GLN A 53 3.37 9.81 5.52
N ARG A 54 2.78 10.94 5.93
CA ARG A 54 3.30 12.25 5.57
C ARG A 54 4.43 12.63 6.50
N ARG A 55 5.61 12.87 5.93
CA ARG A 55 6.75 13.44 6.67
C ARG A 55 7.30 14.61 5.87
N ASN A 56 7.22 15.80 6.48
CA ASN A 56 7.49 17.08 5.84
C ASN A 56 6.62 17.25 4.57
N ARG A 57 7.26 17.41 3.41
CA ARG A 57 6.61 17.63 2.11
C ARG A 57 6.52 16.36 1.26
N ARG A 58 6.75 15.19 1.86
CA ARG A 58 6.82 13.90 1.16
C ARG A 58 5.85 12.91 1.77
N LEU A 59 5.37 11.99 0.94
CA LEU A 59 4.60 10.82 1.37
C LEU A 59 5.43 9.58 1.21
N TYR A 60 5.54 8.83 2.30
CA TYR A 60 6.23 7.55 2.34
C TYR A 60 5.19 6.45 2.47
N ALA A 61 5.36 5.39 1.70
CA ALA A 61 4.55 4.20 1.80
C ALA A 61 5.31 3.13 2.56
N GLU A 62 4.63 2.49 3.50
CA GLU A 62 5.14 1.37 4.29
C GLU A 62 4.17 0.20 4.22
N LEU A 63 4.71 -1.00 4.01
CA LEU A 63 3.97 -2.24 4.20
C LEU A 63 4.00 -2.60 5.68
N ARG A 64 2.83 -2.83 6.28
CA ARG A 64 2.71 -3.30 7.67
C ARG A 64 1.92 -4.58 7.72
N TRP A 65 2.40 -5.54 8.50
CA TRP A 65 1.71 -6.80 8.76
C TRP A 65 1.93 -7.22 10.21
N GLN A 66 1.11 -8.15 10.68
CA GLN A 66 1.26 -8.73 12.00
C GLN A 66 1.39 -10.24 11.85
N THR A 67 2.43 -10.81 12.42
CA THR A 67 2.63 -12.26 12.47
C THR A 67 3.18 -12.64 13.84
N ASN A 68 2.76 -13.79 14.39
CA ASN A 68 3.21 -14.27 15.70
C ASN A 68 3.14 -13.22 16.82
N ASN A 69 2.02 -12.48 16.89
CA ASN A 69 1.78 -11.37 17.84
C ASN A 69 2.80 -10.21 17.77
N LYS A 70 3.62 -10.14 16.73
CA LYS A 70 4.56 -9.06 16.48
C LYS A 70 4.13 -8.23 15.28
N GLN A 71 4.22 -6.91 15.41
CA GLN A 71 3.98 -5.98 14.31
C GLN A 71 5.28 -5.77 13.53
N TYR A 72 5.20 -5.92 12.22
CA TYR A 72 6.29 -5.66 11.29
C TYR A 72 5.92 -4.50 10.37
N SER A 73 6.94 -3.76 9.97
CA SER A 73 6.82 -2.65 9.03
C SER A 73 8.03 -2.60 8.13
N GLN A 74 7.80 -2.44 6.83
CA GLN A 74 8.85 -2.30 5.83
C GLN A 74 8.56 -1.09 4.95
N TYR A 75 9.55 -0.22 4.80
CA TYR A 75 9.49 0.87 3.86
C TYR A 75 9.39 0.32 2.42
N LEU A 76 8.46 0.87 1.64
CA LEU A 76 8.29 0.52 0.23
C LEU A 76 8.94 1.57 -0.67
N CYS A 77 8.35 2.76 -0.71
CA CYS A 77 8.77 3.82 -1.62
C CYS A 77 8.24 5.18 -1.18
N GLU A 78 8.77 6.24 -1.78
CA GLU A 78 8.15 7.57 -1.77
C GLU A 78 7.05 7.61 -2.85
N VAL A 79 5.90 8.19 -2.51
CA VAL A 79 4.75 8.33 -3.41
C VAL A 79 4.33 9.78 -3.51
N SER A 80 3.82 10.20 -4.66
CA SER A 80 3.49 11.61 -4.95
C SER A 80 2.26 11.79 -5.84
N ALA A 81 1.45 10.75 -6.00
CA ALA A 81 0.25 10.78 -6.82
C ALA A 81 -0.82 11.74 -6.24
N LYS A 82 -1.76 12.11 -7.11
CA LYS A 82 -2.79 13.14 -6.84
C LYS A 82 -3.80 12.75 -5.76
N ASN A 83 -4.00 11.47 -5.50
CA ASN A 83 -4.96 10.98 -4.53
C ASN A 83 -4.43 9.74 -3.79
N ARG A 84 -5.04 9.47 -2.63
CA ARG A 84 -4.70 8.35 -1.75
C ARG A 84 -4.75 6.99 -2.45
N THR A 85 -5.78 6.73 -3.24
CA THR A 85 -5.94 5.44 -3.93
C THR A 85 -4.80 5.17 -4.91
N ALA A 86 -4.39 6.18 -5.69
CA ALA A 86 -3.27 6.08 -6.61
C ALA A 86 -1.94 5.89 -5.87
N ASN A 87 -1.75 6.55 -4.73
CA ASN A 87 -0.58 6.35 -3.88
C ASN A 87 -0.52 4.93 -3.30
N LEU A 88 -1.65 4.40 -2.84
CA LEU A 88 -1.74 3.02 -2.36
C LEU A 88 -1.46 2.01 -3.49
N ALA A 89 -2.04 2.20 -4.67
CA ALA A 89 -1.80 1.32 -5.81
C ALA A 89 -0.33 1.36 -6.27
N ALA A 90 0.30 2.53 -6.27
CA ALA A 90 1.73 2.67 -6.57
C ALA A 90 2.59 1.90 -5.56
N ALA A 91 2.30 2.04 -4.27
CA ALA A 91 2.99 1.32 -3.21
C ALA A 91 2.80 -0.20 -3.31
N TRP A 92 1.58 -0.68 -3.56
CA TRP A 92 1.31 -2.10 -3.73
C TRP A 92 2.04 -2.69 -4.94
N ARG A 93 2.06 -1.98 -6.08
CA ARG A 93 2.89 -2.40 -7.24
C ARG A 93 4.36 -2.52 -6.86
N HIS A 94 4.87 -1.61 -6.05
CA HIS A 94 6.24 -1.70 -5.56
C HIS A 94 6.44 -2.92 -4.65
N ALA A 95 5.51 -3.21 -3.73
CA ALA A 95 5.56 -4.40 -2.88
C ALA A 95 5.59 -5.70 -3.72
N HIS A 96 4.74 -5.79 -4.74
CA HIS A 96 4.71 -6.93 -5.68
C HIS A 96 6.02 -7.06 -6.46
N SER A 97 6.53 -5.94 -6.98
CA SER A 97 7.76 -5.93 -7.79
C SER A 97 8.99 -6.34 -6.99
N ASN A 98 9.01 -6.05 -5.68
CA ASN A 98 10.06 -6.49 -4.76
C ASN A 98 9.81 -7.90 -4.20
N GLY A 99 8.75 -8.60 -4.62
CA GLY A 99 8.44 -9.96 -4.16
C GLY A 99 8.03 -10.07 -2.68
N LEU A 100 7.61 -8.96 -2.07
CA LEU A 100 7.21 -8.92 -0.65
C LEU A 100 5.85 -9.58 -0.42
N THR A 101 5.02 -9.62 -1.44
CA THR A 101 3.66 -10.16 -1.40
C THR A 101 3.48 -11.30 -2.39
N GLU A 102 2.49 -12.14 -2.13
CA GLU A 102 2.03 -13.13 -3.09
C GLU A 102 1.55 -12.40 -4.36
N SER A 103 2.36 -12.42 -5.42
CA SER A 103 1.83 -12.11 -6.75
C SER A 103 0.80 -13.18 -7.11
N PRO A 104 -0.26 -12.82 -7.87
CA PRO A 104 -1.09 -13.86 -8.48
C PRO A 104 -0.15 -14.80 -9.26
N PRO A 105 -0.39 -16.12 -9.24
CA PRO A 105 0.28 -16.98 -10.20
C PRO A 105 0.08 -16.36 -11.59
N PRO A 106 1.11 -16.34 -12.47
CA PRO A 106 0.93 -15.87 -13.83
C PRO A 106 -0.31 -16.57 -14.38
N ALA A 107 -1.22 -15.80 -15.00
CA ALA A 107 -2.41 -16.35 -15.60
C ALA A 107 -1.97 -17.56 -16.42
N ARG A 108 -2.42 -18.76 -16.03
CA ARG A 108 -2.08 -19.97 -16.77
C ARG A 108 -2.61 -19.72 -18.17
N ASP A 109 -1.71 -19.50 -19.13
CA ASP A 109 -2.03 -19.53 -20.54
C ASP A 109 -2.79 -20.83 -20.78
N ALA A 110 -4.09 -20.69 -21.09
CA ALA A 110 -4.89 -21.78 -21.58
C ALA A 110 -4.35 -22.08 -22.99
N THR A 111 -3.55 -23.15 -23.09
CA THR A 111 -3.30 -23.88 -24.36
C THR A 111 -4.60 -24.46 -24.88
#